data_AF-A0A016TK14-F1
#
_entry.id   AF-A0A016TK14-F1
#
_cell.length_a   1.000
_cell.length_b   1.000
_cell.length_c   1.000
_cell.angle_alpha   90.00
_cell.angle_beta   90.00
_cell.angle_gamma   90.00
#
_symmetry.space_group_name_H-M   'P 1'
#
loop_
_entity.id
_entity.type
_entity.pdbx_description
1 polymer ?
#
loop_
_entity_poly.entity_id
_entity_poly.type
_entity_poly.pdbx_seq_one_letter_code
_entity_poly.pdbx_strand_id
1 'polypeptide(L)'
;MHMKSSSSRPSSMCMTPRQDPLMFEVLPQEGLKNESVEFILGMPLNQILTLIQQNARILSNIELMYSRKDPLGRDICVYLSNDGIRLMFHPVTQLLRLIEVDNLSQIVLKYKEKIFSEPGAEVSMDKVDEFFGSTHPGAYDDKQKICVKSWRGLSFCFPTAESANVEVTPGFGPLRSLKFDSATQPRLTKMSIFKGTAVGKNEEVTMPLAAYCGQNRTLLVSCARKNGKITGVDVLFQTQNGNAASRISGELELVEVSRTISFGDSVAKVLSALGAPSKVFYKSEDKMSIHRGGCKETLSPQPHFFFNYFSMGLVS
;
A
#
# COMPACT_ATOMS: atom_id res chain seq x y z
N MET A 1 -19.17 9.06 56.73
CA MET A 1 -17.98 9.51 55.97
C MET A 1 -17.84 8.65 54.73
N HIS A 2 -18.18 9.20 53.56
CA HIS A 2 -17.99 8.55 52.26
C HIS A 2 -16.57 8.83 51.75
N MET A 3 -15.80 7.79 51.46
CA MET A 3 -14.61 7.87 50.61
C MET A 3 -14.98 7.38 49.21
N LYS A 4 -14.98 8.30 48.24
CA LYS A 4 -15.14 8.03 46.81
C LYS A 4 -13.80 7.53 46.27
N SER A 5 -13.72 6.31 45.75
CA SER A 5 -12.60 5.90 44.88
C SER A 5 -12.95 6.26 43.43
N SER A 6 -12.31 7.28 42.89
CA SER A 6 -12.39 7.65 41.47
C SER A 6 -11.47 6.74 40.64
N SER A 7 -12.02 5.69 40.03
CA SER A 7 -11.33 4.97 38.96
C SER A 7 -11.59 5.69 37.63
N SER A 8 -10.59 6.43 37.15
CA SER A 8 -10.59 7.07 35.84
C SER A 8 -10.73 6.01 34.74
N ARG A 9 -11.80 6.12 33.94
CA ARG A 9 -11.91 5.42 32.67
C ARG A 9 -10.80 5.93 31.74
N PRO A 10 -10.20 5.09 30.88
CA PRO A 10 -9.28 5.58 29.87
C PRO A 10 -10.04 6.56 28.97
N SER A 11 -9.58 7.80 28.95
CA SER A 11 -10.10 8.85 28.09
C SER A 11 -10.01 8.36 26.65
N SER A 12 -11.17 8.21 26.00
CA SER A 12 -11.26 8.19 24.54
C SER A 12 -10.47 9.38 24.03
N MET A 13 -9.31 9.14 23.42
CA MET A 13 -8.60 10.17 22.68
C MET A 13 -9.49 10.55 21.50
N CYS A 14 -10.31 11.58 21.71
CA CYS A 14 -10.93 12.32 20.63
C CYS A 14 -9.78 12.88 19.80
N MET A 15 -9.40 12.18 18.74
CA MET A 15 -8.50 12.70 17.72
C MET A 15 -9.22 13.92 17.15
N THR A 16 -8.70 15.11 17.47
CA THR A 16 -9.16 16.36 16.86
C THR A 16 -9.16 16.20 15.35
N PRO A 17 -10.24 16.59 14.63
CA PRO A 17 -10.23 16.61 13.17
C PRO A 17 -9.07 17.47 12.71
N ARG A 18 -8.30 16.95 11.76
CA ARG A 18 -7.16 17.66 11.19
C ARG A 18 -7.66 18.94 10.49
N GLN A 19 -7.08 20.09 10.83
CA GLN A 19 -7.53 21.39 10.29
C GLN A 19 -7.10 21.62 8.85
N ASP A 20 -5.98 21.04 8.41
CA ASP A 20 -5.42 21.29 7.08
C ASP A 20 -5.31 20.01 6.22
N PRO A 21 -5.65 20.10 4.91
CA PRO A 21 -5.53 18.99 3.97
C PRO A 21 -4.07 18.59 3.77
N LEU A 22 -3.82 17.29 3.56
CA LEU A 22 -2.48 16.84 3.20
C LEU A 22 -2.09 17.30 1.80
N MET A 23 -0.82 17.64 1.64
CA MET A 23 -0.24 17.99 0.36
C MET A 23 0.66 16.87 -0.13
N PHE A 24 0.47 16.45 -1.38
CA PHE A 24 1.26 15.39 -2.02
C PHE A 24 1.78 15.84 -3.39
N GLU A 25 3.04 15.51 -3.67
CA GLU A 25 3.63 15.56 -4.99
C GLU A 25 3.23 14.29 -5.77
N VAL A 26 2.69 14.50 -6.97
CA VAL A 26 2.29 13.45 -7.90
C VAL A 26 3.49 13.05 -8.74
N LEU A 27 3.84 11.77 -8.70
CA LEU A 27 4.93 11.18 -9.48
C LEU A 27 4.35 10.18 -10.49
N PRO A 28 4.14 10.57 -11.76
CA PRO A 28 3.65 9.66 -12.79
C PRO A 28 4.51 8.40 -12.90
N GLN A 29 3.88 7.24 -13.05
CA GLN A 29 4.52 5.90 -13.02
C GLN A 29 5.16 5.47 -11.69
N GLU A 30 5.25 6.34 -10.70
CA GLU A 30 5.94 6.04 -9.44
C GLU A 30 4.98 6.06 -8.24
N GLY A 31 4.28 7.16 -7.96
CA GLY A 31 3.45 7.22 -6.76
C GLY A 31 3.05 8.61 -6.27
N LEU A 32 2.73 8.69 -4.98
CA LEU A 32 2.47 9.94 -4.24
C LEU A 32 3.50 10.08 -3.13
N LYS A 33 4.08 11.27 -2.96
CA LYS A 33 4.98 11.54 -1.82
C LYS A 33 4.73 12.88 -1.18
N ASN A 34 5.07 12.98 0.09
CA ASN A 34 5.22 14.25 0.80
C ASN A 34 6.40 14.16 1.77
N GLU A 35 6.57 15.16 2.63
CA GLU A 35 7.71 15.22 3.57
C GLU A 35 7.71 14.09 4.62
N SER A 36 6.55 13.47 4.89
CA SER A 36 6.39 12.46 5.94
C SER A 36 6.22 11.04 5.41
N VAL A 37 5.58 10.87 4.25
CA VAL A 37 5.17 9.58 3.71
C VAL A 37 5.30 9.50 2.19
N GLU A 38 5.66 8.32 1.71
CA GLU A 38 5.70 7.96 0.30
C GLU A 38 4.86 6.70 0.04
N PHE A 39 3.97 6.78 -0.95
CA PHE A 39 3.20 5.66 -1.46
C PHE A 39 3.68 5.39 -2.88
N ILE A 40 4.62 4.45 -3.01
CA ILE A 40 5.27 4.13 -4.29
C ILE A 40 4.73 2.79 -4.82
N LEU A 41 4.41 2.75 -6.10
CA LEU A 41 4.02 1.54 -6.82
C LEU A 41 5.08 0.46 -6.62
N GLY A 42 4.62 -0.77 -6.36
CA GLY A 42 5.46 -1.90 -6.01
C GLY A 42 5.79 -2.00 -4.52
N MET A 43 5.46 -1.02 -3.67
CA MET A 43 5.58 -1.19 -2.22
C MET A 43 4.62 -2.29 -1.72
N PRO A 44 5.09 -3.21 -0.86
CA PRO A 44 4.25 -4.25 -0.31
C PRO A 44 3.27 -3.71 0.74
N LEU A 45 2.11 -4.35 0.85
CA LEU A 45 1.03 -3.98 1.76
C LEU A 45 1.50 -3.81 3.22
N ASN A 46 2.28 -4.76 3.73
CA ASN A 46 2.80 -4.75 5.09
C ASN A 46 3.67 -3.50 5.40
N GLN A 47 4.47 -3.06 4.44
CA GLN A 47 5.29 -1.86 4.59
C GLN A 47 4.44 -0.60 4.59
N ILE A 48 3.44 -0.52 3.71
CA ILE A 48 2.50 0.62 3.70
C ILE A 48 1.69 0.68 5.00
N LEU A 49 1.23 -0.46 5.52
CA LEU A 49 0.55 -0.51 6.82
C LEU A 49 1.47 -0.08 7.96
N THR A 50 2.76 -0.45 7.91
CA THR A 50 3.75 -0.02 8.89
C THR A 50 4.00 1.48 8.80
N LEU A 51 4.16 2.03 7.58
CA LEU A 51 4.32 3.46 7.31
C LEU A 51 3.13 4.25 7.85
N ILE A 52 1.91 3.77 7.58
CA ILE A 52 0.67 4.32 8.12
C ILE A 52 0.68 4.34 9.65
N GLN A 53 1.03 3.22 10.28
CA GLN A 53 1.06 3.11 11.75
C GLN A 53 2.10 4.05 12.38
N GLN A 54 3.28 4.20 11.76
CA GLN A 54 4.31 5.13 12.21
C GLN A 54 3.86 6.59 12.08
N ASN A 55 2.99 6.87 11.11
CA ASN A 55 2.45 8.18 10.80
C ASN A 55 0.99 8.36 11.24
N ALA A 56 0.52 7.61 12.25
CA ALA A 56 -0.89 7.58 12.66
C ALA A 56 -1.44 8.92 13.18
N ARG A 57 -0.56 9.88 13.51
CA ARG A 57 -0.96 11.26 13.86
C ARG A 57 -1.47 12.05 12.66
N ILE A 58 -0.92 11.75 11.48
CA ILE A 58 -1.24 12.46 10.23
C ILE A 58 -2.20 11.63 9.38
N LEU A 59 -1.98 10.32 9.24
CA LEU A 59 -2.84 9.40 8.50
C LEU A 59 -3.85 8.77 9.47
N SER A 60 -5.13 9.12 9.31
CA SER A 60 -6.21 8.66 10.18
C SER A 60 -7.43 8.24 9.35
N ASN A 61 -8.34 7.48 9.97
CA ASN A 61 -9.56 6.96 9.34
C ASN A 61 -9.26 6.05 8.12
N ILE A 62 -8.78 4.84 8.41
CA ILE A 62 -8.22 3.93 7.41
C ILE A 62 -9.06 2.67 7.35
N GLU A 63 -9.50 2.33 6.15
CA GLU A 63 -10.31 1.14 5.87
C GLU A 63 -9.50 0.13 5.06
N LEU A 64 -9.41 -1.10 5.56
CA LEU A 64 -8.82 -2.22 4.84
C LEU A 64 -9.93 -3.12 4.30
N MET A 65 -10.07 -3.18 2.99
CA MET A 65 -11.06 -3.98 2.29
C MET A 65 -10.39 -5.13 1.54
N TYR A 66 -10.93 -6.34 1.70
CA TYR A 66 -10.50 -7.53 0.97
C TYR A 66 -11.68 -8.50 0.79
N SER A 67 -11.62 -9.33 -0.24
CA SER A 67 -12.66 -10.31 -0.53
C SER A 67 -12.44 -11.60 0.26
N ARG A 68 -13.34 -11.93 1.19
CA ARG A 68 -13.31 -13.24 1.86
C ARG A 68 -13.70 -14.41 0.96
N LYS A 69 -14.55 -14.14 -0.04
CA LYS A 69 -15.05 -15.16 -0.99
C LYS A 69 -14.02 -15.48 -2.07
N ASP A 70 -13.20 -14.51 -2.42
CA ASP A 70 -12.21 -14.60 -3.50
C ASP A 70 -10.95 -13.80 -3.14
N PRO A 71 -10.16 -14.28 -2.15
CA PRO A 71 -9.03 -13.53 -1.59
C PRO A 71 -7.84 -13.42 -2.54
N LEU A 72 -7.73 -14.31 -3.53
CA LEU A 72 -6.64 -14.34 -4.51
C LEU A 72 -7.04 -13.78 -5.88
N GLY A 73 -8.34 -13.61 -6.16
CA GLY A 73 -8.84 -13.05 -7.42
C GLY A 73 -9.18 -11.56 -7.35
N ARG A 74 -9.41 -10.99 -6.16
CA ARG A 74 -9.76 -9.57 -5.99
C ARG A 74 -8.71 -8.80 -5.19
N ASP A 75 -8.36 -7.63 -5.70
CA ASP A 75 -7.44 -6.70 -5.05
C ASP A 75 -7.79 -6.42 -3.60
N ILE A 76 -6.73 -6.21 -2.83
CA ILE A 76 -6.82 -5.68 -1.47
C ILE A 76 -6.77 -4.15 -1.59
N CYS A 77 -7.62 -3.45 -0.85
CA CYS A 77 -7.71 -2.00 -0.90
C CYS A 77 -7.49 -1.41 0.49
N VAL A 78 -6.55 -0.48 0.60
CA VAL A 78 -6.40 0.40 1.77
C VAL A 78 -6.91 1.78 1.38
N TYR A 79 -7.96 2.25 2.06
CA TYR A 79 -8.58 3.54 1.78
C TYR A 79 -8.35 4.51 2.95
N LEU A 80 -7.74 5.65 2.65
CA LEU A 80 -7.51 6.76 3.57
C LEU A 80 -8.63 7.77 3.34
N SER A 81 -9.75 7.60 4.04
CA SER A 81 -11.00 8.31 3.75
C SER A 81 -10.98 9.79 4.12
N ASN A 82 -10.05 10.21 4.99
CA ASN A 82 -9.83 11.61 5.31
C ASN A 82 -9.04 12.36 4.23
N ASP A 83 -8.32 11.64 3.37
CA ASP A 83 -7.44 12.19 2.33
C ASP A 83 -7.94 11.88 0.91
N GLY A 84 -8.99 11.07 0.78
CA GLY A 84 -9.51 10.61 -0.51
C GLY A 84 -8.55 9.72 -1.30
N ILE A 85 -7.62 9.02 -0.61
CA ILE A 85 -6.59 8.18 -1.26
C ILE A 85 -6.97 6.70 -1.16
N ARG A 86 -7.01 6.02 -2.29
CA ARG A 86 -7.23 4.58 -2.41
C ARG A 86 -5.97 3.89 -2.92
N LEU A 87 -5.42 2.98 -2.12
CA LEU A 87 -4.25 2.18 -2.43
C LEU A 87 -4.70 0.76 -2.78
N MET A 88 -4.52 0.34 -4.03
CA MET A 88 -4.95 -0.96 -4.54
C MET A 88 -3.77 -1.90 -4.73
N PHE A 89 -3.85 -3.06 -4.07
CA PHE A 89 -2.79 -4.06 -4.03
C PHE A 89 -3.20 -5.29 -4.82
N HIS A 90 -2.26 -5.84 -5.58
CA HIS A 90 -2.45 -7.10 -6.27
C HIS A 90 -2.77 -8.22 -5.26
N PRO A 91 -3.78 -9.07 -5.50
CA PRO A 91 -4.24 -10.04 -4.51
C PRO A 91 -3.18 -11.08 -4.10
N VAL A 92 -2.40 -11.55 -5.06
CA VAL A 92 -1.35 -12.56 -4.83
C VAL A 92 -0.04 -11.94 -4.33
N THR A 93 0.57 -11.04 -5.11
CA THR A 93 1.88 -10.45 -4.76
C THR A 93 1.82 -9.40 -3.65
N GLN A 94 0.61 -8.92 -3.32
CA GLN A 94 0.36 -7.87 -2.33
C GLN A 94 1.18 -6.59 -2.54
N LEU A 95 1.56 -6.33 -3.80
CA LEU A 95 2.25 -5.12 -4.19
C LEU A 95 1.23 -4.04 -4.60
N LEU A 96 1.49 -2.80 -4.18
CA LEU A 96 0.73 -1.63 -4.59
C LEU A 96 0.81 -1.48 -6.11
N ARG A 97 -0.31 -1.62 -6.81
CA ARG A 97 -0.35 -1.61 -8.29
C ARG A 97 -1.10 -0.42 -8.88
N LEU A 98 -1.89 0.26 -8.06
CA LEU A 98 -2.71 1.39 -8.46
C LEU A 98 -2.96 2.27 -7.23
N ILE A 99 -2.79 3.57 -7.40
CA ILE A 99 -3.17 4.60 -6.43
C ILE A 99 -4.26 5.43 -7.09
N GLU A 100 -5.40 5.60 -6.43
CA GLU A 100 -6.44 6.52 -6.88
C GLU A 100 -6.63 7.63 -5.85
N VAL A 101 -6.94 8.82 -6.35
CA VAL A 101 -7.46 9.93 -5.54
C VAL A 101 -8.87 10.19 -6.04
N ASP A 102 -9.87 9.81 -5.26
CA ASP A 102 -11.30 9.87 -5.62
C ASP A 102 -12.06 11.00 -4.90
N ASN A 103 -11.42 11.69 -3.94
CA ASN A 103 -11.95 12.89 -3.32
C ASN A 103 -10.93 14.03 -3.27
N LEU A 104 -10.89 14.82 -4.35
CA LEU A 104 -9.98 15.97 -4.49
C LEU A 104 -10.28 17.14 -3.53
N SER A 105 -11.43 17.12 -2.84
CA SER A 105 -11.80 18.15 -1.86
C SER A 105 -11.09 17.98 -0.51
N GLN A 106 -10.35 16.89 -0.31
CA GLN A 106 -9.69 16.55 0.95
C GLN A 106 -8.15 16.62 0.88
N ILE A 107 -7.59 16.93 -0.29
CA ILE A 107 -6.16 16.79 -0.57
C ILE A 107 -5.67 17.89 -1.50
N VAL A 108 -4.43 18.32 -1.29
CA VAL A 108 -3.71 19.22 -2.19
C VAL A 108 -2.73 18.41 -3.03
N LEU A 109 -2.77 18.57 -4.35
CA LEU A 109 -1.90 17.86 -5.28
C LEU A 109 -0.99 18.84 -6.01
N LYS A 110 0.30 18.49 -6.00
CA LYS A 110 1.36 19.19 -6.72
C LYS A 110 1.92 18.33 -7.84
N TYR A 111 2.41 19.00 -8.88
CA TYR A 111 3.23 18.40 -9.92
C TYR A 111 4.35 19.37 -10.29
N LYS A 112 5.60 18.92 -10.20
CA LYS A 112 6.81 19.73 -10.37
C LYS A 112 6.77 20.97 -9.46
N GLU A 113 6.49 20.77 -8.19
CA GLU A 113 6.40 21.80 -7.14
C GLU A 113 5.23 22.80 -7.27
N LYS A 114 4.42 22.70 -8.33
CA LYS A 114 3.28 23.59 -8.57
C LYS A 114 1.96 22.91 -8.19
N ILE A 115 1.11 23.62 -7.45
CA ILE A 115 -0.21 23.13 -7.06
C ILE A 115 -1.14 23.18 -8.28
N PHE A 116 -1.73 22.04 -8.64
CA PHE A 116 -2.75 21.97 -9.69
C PHE A 116 -4.15 21.68 -9.15
N SER A 117 -4.25 21.02 -7.99
CA SER A 117 -5.52 20.72 -7.31
C SER A 117 -5.43 21.07 -5.83
N GLU A 118 -6.44 21.76 -5.31
CA GLU A 118 -6.57 22.08 -3.89
C GLU A 118 -8.05 22.14 -3.49
N PRO A 119 -8.40 21.89 -2.21
CA PRO A 119 -9.78 21.95 -1.76
C PRO A 119 -10.44 23.30 -2.07
N GLY A 120 -11.64 23.24 -2.66
CA GLY A 120 -12.40 24.43 -3.04
C GLY A 120 -12.04 25.04 -4.40
N ALA A 121 -10.94 24.62 -5.03
CA ALA A 121 -10.57 25.02 -6.38
C ALA A 121 -10.79 23.88 -7.37
N GLU A 122 -11.80 24.01 -8.21
CA GLU A 122 -12.13 22.99 -9.20
C GLU A 122 -11.04 22.90 -10.28
N VAL A 123 -10.72 21.67 -10.67
CA VAL A 123 -9.74 21.39 -11.71
C VAL A 123 -10.47 21.03 -12.99
N SER A 124 -10.32 21.86 -14.01
CA SER A 124 -10.88 21.63 -15.34
C SER A 124 -9.94 20.80 -16.21
N MET A 125 -10.44 20.37 -17.36
CA MET A 125 -9.67 19.63 -18.35
C MET A 125 -8.49 20.44 -18.92
N ASP A 126 -8.68 21.74 -19.13
CA ASP A 126 -7.65 22.64 -19.65
C ASP A 126 -6.52 22.85 -18.64
N LYS A 127 -6.87 23.00 -17.36
CA LYS A 127 -5.87 23.12 -16.29
C LYS A 127 -4.98 21.89 -16.22
N VAL A 128 -5.54 20.70 -16.45
CA VAL A 128 -4.73 19.47 -16.54
C VAL A 128 -3.82 19.49 -17.77
N ASP A 129 -4.29 19.96 -18.93
CA ASP A 129 -3.44 20.08 -20.13
C ASP A 129 -2.28 21.05 -19.93
N GLU A 130 -2.50 22.16 -19.22
CA GLU A 130 -1.45 23.12 -18.89
C GLU A 130 -0.30 22.47 -18.09
N PHE A 131 -0.64 21.58 -17.15
CA PHE A 131 0.35 20.94 -16.27
C PHE A 131 1.03 19.72 -16.89
N PHE A 132 0.28 18.88 -17.61
CA PHE A 132 0.76 17.58 -18.09
C PHE A 132 0.96 17.51 -19.60
N GLY A 133 0.60 18.57 -20.33
CA GLY A 133 0.61 18.62 -21.78
C GLY A 133 -0.57 17.89 -22.40
N SER A 134 -0.92 18.24 -23.63
CA SER A 134 -2.03 17.60 -24.35
C SER A 134 -1.74 16.13 -24.64
N THR A 135 -2.75 15.28 -24.46
CA THR A 135 -2.72 13.88 -24.90
C THR A 135 -3.45 13.72 -26.24
N HIS A 136 -3.25 12.59 -26.93
CA HIS A 136 -4.19 12.15 -27.97
C HIS A 136 -5.63 12.12 -27.42
N PRO A 137 -6.68 12.21 -28.27
CA PRO A 137 -8.05 12.52 -27.82
C PRO A 137 -8.46 11.61 -26.67
N GLY A 138 -8.87 12.21 -25.56
CA GLY A 138 -9.27 11.48 -24.36
C GLY A 138 -10.30 10.39 -24.69
N ALA A 139 -10.15 9.23 -24.06
CA ALA A 139 -11.07 8.12 -24.28
C ALA A 139 -12.41 8.46 -23.63
N TYR A 140 -13.45 8.63 -24.45
CA TYR A 140 -14.80 8.82 -23.96
C TYR A 140 -15.50 7.49 -23.75
N ASP A 141 -15.94 7.23 -22.53
CA ASP A 141 -16.84 6.12 -22.22
C ASP A 141 -18.29 6.64 -22.24
N ASP A 142 -19.00 6.33 -23.32
CA ASP A 142 -20.40 6.71 -23.51
C ASP A 142 -21.36 6.03 -22.51
N LYS A 143 -20.98 4.86 -21.98
CA LYS A 143 -21.81 4.14 -20.99
C LYS A 143 -21.72 4.79 -19.62
N GLN A 144 -20.52 5.19 -19.23
CA GLN A 144 -20.27 5.83 -17.94
C GLN A 144 -20.44 7.35 -18.00
N LYS A 145 -20.55 7.93 -19.21
CA LYS A 145 -20.54 9.38 -19.45
C LYS A 145 -19.31 10.03 -18.81
N ILE A 146 -18.15 9.41 -18.97
CA ILE A 146 -16.87 9.89 -18.43
C ILE A 146 -15.89 10.08 -19.57
N CYS A 147 -15.21 11.22 -19.59
CA CYS A 147 -14.02 11.44 -20.39
C CYS A 147 -12.78 11.12 -19.54
N VAL A 148 -11.92 10.23 -20.05
CA VAL A 148 -10.65 9.89 -19.40
C VAL A 148 -9.49 10.43 -20.22
N LYS A 149 -8.62 11.20 -19.57
CA LYS A 149 -7.34 11.63 -20.14
C LYS A 149 -6.22 10.82 -19.51
N SER A 150 -5.37 10.25 -20.34
CA SER A 150 -4.34 9.31 -19.90
C SER A 150 -2.99 9.66 -20.48
N TRP A 151 -2.00 9.69 -19.60
CA TRP A 151 -0.58 9.72 -19.89
C TRP A 151 0.02 8.39 -19.46
N ARG A 152 1.29 8.17 -19.77
CA ARG A 152 2.01 7.03 -19.21
C ARG A 152 2.09 7.17 -17.69
N GLY A 153 1.40 6.28 -16.99
CA GLY A 153 1.33 6.14 -15.54
C GLY A 153 0.50 7.16 -14.78
N LEU A 154 -0.37 7.89 -15.48
CA LEU A 154 -1.29 8.86 -14.87
C LEU A 154 -2.58 8.94 -15.70
N SER A 155 -3.74 8.98 -15.05
CA SER A 155 -4.99 9.29 -15.72
C SER A 155 -5.92 10.16 -14.87
N PHE A 156 -6.76 10.93 -15.54
CA PHE A 156 -7.74 11.83 -14.93
C PHE A 156 -9.14 11.57 -15.52
N CYS A 157 -10.15 11.49 -14.65
CA CYS A 157 -11.53 11.22 -15.01
C CYS A 157 -12.43 12.46 -14.83
N PHE A 158 -13.16 12.78 -15.89
CA PHE A 158 -14.04 13.94 -15.99
C PHE A 158 -15.46 13.48 -16.39
N PRO A 159 -16.43 13.45 -15.47
CA PRO A 159 -17.81 13.13 -15.79
C PRO A 159 -18.39 14.20 -16.71
N THR A 160 -18.99 13.80 -17.81
CA THR A 160 -19.66 14.67 -18.77
C THR A 160 -21.15 14.72 -18.45
N ALA A 161 -21.73 15.92 -18.34
CA ALA A 161 -23.18 16.07 -18.25
C ALA A 161 -23.86 15.53 -19.52
N GLU A 162 -25.09 15.01 -19.40
CA GLU A 162 -25.88 14.48 -20.52
C GLU A 162 -26.13 15.51 -21.64
N SER A 163 -26.02 16.81 -21.31
CA SER A 163 -26.33 17.94 -22.19
C SER A 163 -25.11 18.69 -22.72
N ALA A 164 -23.88 18.18 -22.56
CA ALA A 164 -22.74 18.78 -23.25
C ALA A 164 -22.99 18.65 -24.75
N ASN A 165 -23.06 19.77 -25.46
CA ASN A 165 -23.12 19.80 -26.92
C ASN A 165 -21.80 19.22 -27.46
N VAL A 166 -21.71 17.89 -27.48
CA VAL A 166 -20.58 17.16 -28.02
C VAL A 166 -20.62 17.34 -29.52
N GLU A 167 -19.98 18.40 -30.00
CA GLU A 167 -19.78 18.60 -31.42
C GLU A 167 -18.80 17.55 -31.93
N VAL A 168 -19.37 16.51 -32.54
CA VAL A 168 -18.62 15.49 -33.26
C VAL A 168 -18.05 16.15 -34.51
N THR A 169 -16.76 16.43 -34.53
CA THR A 169 -16.10 16.89 -35.77
C THR A 169 -16.00 15.69 -36.72
N PRO A 170 -16.67 15.69 -37.89
CA PRO A 170 -16.56 14.59 -38.85
C PRO A 170 -15.20 14.70 -39.53
N GLY A 171 -14.27 13.76 -39.29
CA GLY A 171 -13.02 13.75 -40.04
C GLY A 171 -11.83 12.94 -39.50
N PHE A 172 -11.83 12.44 -38.26
CA PHE A 172 -10.64 11.78 -37.68
C PHE A 172 -10.96 10.40 -37.06
N GLY A 173 -11.18 9.38 -37.90
CA GLY A 173 -11.18 7.98 -37.47
C GLY A 173 -12.10 7.65 -36.28
N PRO A 174 -11.86 6.56 -35.52
CA PRO A 174 -12.70 6.16 -34.39
C PRO A 174 -12.49 7.03 -33.12
N LEU A 175 -11.71 8.11 -33.18
CA LEU A 175 -11.35 8.94 -32.03
C LEU A 175 -12.27 10.16 -31.96
N ARG A 176 -13.20 10.14 -31.00
CA ARG A 176 -14.10 11.26 -30.71
C ARG A 176 -13.32 12.34 -29.96
N SER A 177 -13.00 13.44 -30.63
CA SER A 177 -12.51 14.65 -29.95
C SER A 177 -13.70 15.39 -29.34
N LEU A 178 -13.80 15.43 -28.02
CA LEU A 178 -14.83 16.19 -27.32
C LEU A 178 -14.35 17.63 -27.19
N LYS A 179 -15.12 18.58 -27.73
CA LYS A 179 -14.94 20.00 -27.43
C LYS A 179 -15.96 20.39 -26.37
N PHE A 180 -15.48 21.04 -25.32
CA PHE A 180 -16.33 21.62 -24.29
C PHE A 180 -16.18 23.13 -24.35
N ASP A 181 -17.30 23.86 -24.22
CA ASP A 181 -17.21 25.30 -24.02
C ASP A 181 -16.58 25.57 -22.65
N SER A 182 -15.81 26.66 -22.55
CA SER A 182 -15.10 27.04 -21.31
C SER A 182 -16.02 27.08 -20.07
N ALA A 183 -17.29 27.46 -20.25
CA ALA A 183 -18.30 27.51 -19.18
C ALA A 183 -18.91 26.14 -18.80
N THR A 184 -18.70 25.09 -19.60
CA THR A 184 -19.31 23.76 -19.43
C THR A 184 -18.27 22.65 -19.23
N GLN A 185 -17.02 23.02 -18.97
CA GLN A 185 -15.95 22.04 -18.84
C GLN A 185 -16.23 21.09 -17.67
N PRO A 186 -16.10 19.78 -17.91
CA PRO A 186 -16.29 18.80 -16.86
C PRO A 186 -15.18 18.93 -15.81
N ARG A 187 -15.54 18.64 -14.57
CA ARG A 187 -14.66 18.79 -13.41
C ARG A 187 -13.94 17.49 -13.12
N LEU A 188 -12.70 17.60 -12.65
CA LEU A 188 -11.92 16.44 -12.24
C LEU A 188 -12.58 15.77 -11.03
N THR A 189 -12.81 14.46 -11.11
CA THR A 189 -13.37 13.68 -9.99
C THR A 189 -12.47 12.57 -9.52
N LYS A 190 -11.57 12.07 -10.39
CA LYS A 190 -10.65 11.02 -10.02
C LYS A 190 -9.32 11.16 -10.73
N MET A 191 -8.23 10.98 -9.99
CA MET A 191 -6.88 10.78 -10.51
C MET A 191 -6.44 9.34 -10.22
N SER A 192 -5.71 8.73 -11.14
CA SER A 192 -5.13 7.39 -10.94
C SER A 192 -3.66 7.40 -11.34
N ILE A 193 -2.80 6.79 -10.53
CA ILE A 193 -1.37 6.58 -10.78
C ILE A 193 -1.13 5.07 -10.84
N PHE A 194 -0.48 4.64 -11.92
CA PHE A 194 -0.25 3.22 -12.22
C PHE A 194 1.03 3.07 -13.04
N LYS A 195 1.51 1.85 -13.24
CA LYS A 195 2.61 1.57 -14.15
C LYS A 195 2.06 1.17 -15.52
N GLY A 196 2.56 1.77 -16.60
CA GLY A 196 2.09 1.50 -17.97
C GLY A 196 1.28 2.64 -18.60
N THR A 197 0.45 2.33 -19.60
CA THR A 197 -0.17 3.35 -20.47
C THR A 197 -1.64 3.64 -20.18
N ALA A 198 -2.37 2.69 -19.59
CA ALA A 198 -3.77 2.89 -19.21
C ALA A 198 -4.17 2.03 -18.01
N VAL A 199 -5.13 2.53 -17.22
CA VAL A 199 -5.77 1.77 -16.14
C VAL A 199 -6.39 0.48 -16.69
N GLY A 200 -6.14 -0.64 -16.01
CA GLY A 200 -6.63 -1.96 -16.42
C GLY A 200 -5.73 -2.69 -17.42
N LYS A 201 -4.76 -1.99 -18.01
CA LYS A 201 -3.63 -2.56 -18.77
C LYS A 201 -2.31 -2.22 -18.07
N ASN A 202 -2.31 -2.35 -16.75
CA ASN A 202 -1.16 -1.98 -15.94
C ASN A 202 -0.01 -2.95 -16.23
N GLU A 203 1.20 -2.40 -16.37
CA GLU A 203 2.44 -3.17 -16.41
C GLU A 203 2.71 -3.77 -15.03
N GLU A 204 3.49 -4.85 -15.00
CA GLU A 204 3.87 -5.50 -13.75
C GLU A 204 4.73 -4.56 -12.88
N VAL A 205 4.34 -4.44 -11.61
CA VAL A 205 5.09 -3.67 -10.62
C VAL A 205 6.10 -4.58 -9.93
N THR A 206 7.32 -4.09 -9.80
CA THR A 206 8.39 -4.72 -9.03
C THR A 206 8.62 -3.93 -7.76
N MET A 207 9.07 -4.59 -6.68
CA MET A 207 9.36 -3.90 -5.43
C MET A 207 10.54 -2.94 -5.62
N PRO A 208 10.40 -1.64 -5.30
CA PRO A 208 11.52 -0.70 -5.38
C PRO A 208 12.68 -1.13 -4.47
N LEU A 209 13.93 -0.94 -4.90
CA LEU A 209 15.10 -1.29 -4.08
C LEU A 209 15.10 -0.58 -2.72
N ALA A 210 14.66 0.68 -2.69
CA ALA A 210 14.50 1.46 -1.47
C ALA A 210 13.53 0.80 -0.49
N ALA A 211 12.54 0.05 -0.98
CA ALA A 211 11.53 -0.58 -0.15
C ALA A 211 12.08 -1.77 0.66
N TYR A 212 13.26 -2.32 0.31
CA TYR A 212 13.85 -3.43 1.05
C TYR A 212 14.33 -2.98 2.45
N CYS A 213 14.91 -1.78 2.64
CA CYS A 213 15.35 -1.26 3.95
C CYS A 213 16.01 -2.29 4.90
N GLY A 214 16.82 -3.22 4.39
CA GLY A 214 17.42 -4.32 5.19
C GLY A 214 16.46 -5.44 5.63
N GLN A 215 15.24 -5.44 5.12
CA GLN A 215 14.24 -6.49 5.30
C GLN A 215 14.38 -7.57 4.23
N ASN A 216 14.08 -8.79 4.64
CA ASN A 216 13.97 -9.95 3.77
C ASN A 216 12.58 -10.00 3.14
N ARG A 217 12.50 -10.29 1.84
CA ARG A 217 11.25 -10.50 1.11
C ARG A 217 11.12 -11.96 0.73
N THR A 218 10.12 -12.64 1.28
CA THR A 218 9.79 -14.01 0.89
C THR A 218 9.31 -14.06 -0.56
N LEU A 219 9.91 -14.94 -1.35
CA LEU A 219 9.48 -15.27 -2.71
C LEU A 219 8.65 -16.55 -2.73
N LEU A 220 9.11 -17.57 -2.01
CA LEU A 220 8.47 -18.88 -1.97
C LEU A 220 8.67 -19.54 -0.61
N VAL A 221 7.61 -20.19 -0.14
CA VAL A 221 7.63 -21.05 1.04
C VAL A 221 7.17 -22.43 0.61
N SER A 222 7.98 -23.45 0.87
CA SER A 222 7.64 -24.83 0.53
C SER A 222 7.93 -25.78 1.69
N CYS A 223 7.34 -26.98 1.65
CA CYS A 223 7.53 -27.96 2.71
C CYS A 223 8.87 -28.69 2.53
N ALA A 224 9.75 -28.58 3.52
CA ALA A 224 10.95 -29.41 3.58
C ALA A 224 10.56 -30.84 3.97
N ARG A 225 10.92 -31.83 3.15
CA ARG A 225 10.54 -33.24 3.35
C ARG A 225 11.78 -34.13 3.49
N LYS A 226 11.72 -35.06 4.43
CA LYS A 226 12.70 -36.14 4.60
C LYS A 226 11.97 -37.47 4.71
N ASN A 227 12.32 -38.44 3.87
CA ASN A 227 11.69 -39.76 3.82
C ASN A 227 10.15 -39.71 3.73
N GLY A 228 9.62 -38.80 2.91
CA GLY A 228 8.18 -38.61 2.72
C GLY A 228 7.46 -37.84 3.86
N LYS A 229 8.11 -37.59 5.00
CA LYS A 229 7.57 -36.80 6.11
C LYS A 229 7.99 -35.34 6.01
N ILE A 230 7.08 -34.43 6.38
CA ILE A 230 7.40 -33.00 6.48
C ILE A 230 8.24 -32.80 7.74
N THR A 231 9.45 -32.27 7.57
CA THR A 231 10.39 -32.03 8.67
C THR A 231 10.64 -30.55 8.92
N GLY A 232 10.10 -29.68 8.07
CA GLY A 232 10.30 -28.24 8.20
C GLY A 232 9.77 -27.46 7.00
N VAL A 233 10.31 -26.27 6.82
CA VAL A 233 9.92 -25.31 5.79
C VAL A 233 11.17 -24.78 5.08
N ASP A 234 11.13 -24.78 3.75
CA ASP A 234 12.12 -24.12 2.90
C ASP A 234 11.60 -22.74 2.53
N VAL A 235 12.36 -21.71 2.89
CA VAL A 235 12.04 -20.30 2.64
C VAL A 235 13.06 -19.76 1.64
N LEU A 236 12.58 -19.43 0.44
CA LEU A 236 13.31 -18.66 -0.55
C LEU A 236 12.93 -17.19 -0.38
N PHE A 237 13.93 -16.34 -0.16
CA PHE A 237 13.72 -14.91 0.00
C PHE A 237 14.82 -14.09 -0.67
N GLN A 238 14.49 -12.86 -1.04
CA GLN A 238 15.44 -11.85 -1.49
C GLN A 238 15.86 -10.96 -0.33
N THR A 239 17.14 -10.60 -0.30
CA THR A 239 17.72 -9.66 0.66
C THR A 239 18.77 -8.80 -0.04
N GLN A 240 19.08 -7.65 0.57
CA GLN A 240 20.22 -6.83 0.14
C GLN A 240 21.53 -7.58 0.40
N ASN A 241 22.47 -7.50 -0.55
CA ASN A 241 23.79 -8.10 -0.47
C ASN A 241 24.62 -7.39 0.61
N GLY A 242 25.10 -8.14 1.60
CA GLY A 242 25.87 -7.60 2.71
C GLY A 242 27.36 -7.34 2.40
N ASN A 243 27.83 -7.67 1.20
CA ASN A 243 29.24 -7.62 0.82
C ASN A 243 29.83 -6.20 0.99
N ALA A 244 31.01 -6.12 1.61
CA ALA A 244 31.68 -4.86 1.91
C ALA A 244 31.94 -3.99 0.66
N ALA A 245 32.12 -4.60 -0.51
CA ALA A 245 32.30 -3.90 -1.79
C ALA A 245 31.04 -3.16 -2.27
N SER A 246 29.84 -3.72 -2.07
CA SER A 246 28.56 -3.08 -2.44
C SER A 246 28.25 -1.87 -1.55
N ARG A 247 28.73 -1.87 -0.30
CA ARG A 247 28.62 -0.70 0.60
C ARG A 247 29.46 0.50 0.14
N ILE A 248 30.50 0.25 -0.67
CA ILE A 248 31.41 1.28 -1.17
C ILE A 248 30.90 1.88 -2.49
N SER A 249 30.23 1.09 -3.34
CA SER A 249 29.65 1.59 -4.60
C SER A 249 28.29 2.28 -4.42
N GLY A 250 27.60 2.06 -3.29
CA GLY A 250 26.26 2.60 -3.07
C GLY A 250 25.15 1.90 -3.88
N GLU A 251 25.51 0.87 -4.66
CA GLU A 251 24.54 0.06 -5.40
C GLU A 251 24.01 -1.06 -4.51
N LEU A 252 22.70 -0.98 -4.22
CA LEU A 252 21.95 -2.02 -3.51
C LEU A 252 21.75 -3.22 -4.45
N GLU A 253 22.65 -4.19 -4.37
CA GLU A 253 22.48 -5.46 -5.08
C GLU A 253 21.57 -6.39 -4.27
N LEU A 254 20.61 -7.04 -4.93
CA LEU A 254 19.74 -8.04 -4.30
C LEU A 254 20.28 -9.45 -4.58
N VAL A 255 20.22 -10.31 -3.56
CA VAL A 255 20.58 -11.72 -3.67
C VAL A 255 19.43 -12.59 -3.21
N GLU A 256 19.21 -13.68 -3.94
CA GLU A 256 18.26 -14.73 -3.57
C GLU A 256 18.92 -15.76 -2.67
N VAL A 257 18.31 -16.01 -1.52
CA VAL A 257 18.81 -16.94 -0.51
C VAL A 257 17.71 -17.94 -0.18
N SER A 258 18.07 -19.22 -0.20
CA SER A 258 17.22 -20.30 0.28
C SER A 258 17.72 -20.81 1.63
N ARG A 259 16.79 -20.95 2.59
CA ARG A 259 17.06 -21.45 3.94
C ARG A 259 15.99 -22.43 4.38
N THR A 260 16.43 -23.55 4.94
CA THR A 260 15.57 -24.57 5.53
C THR A 260 15.48 -24.39 7.04
N ILE A 261 14.27 -24.29 7.57
CA ILE A 261 13.97 -24.27 9.00
C ILE A 261 13.31 -25.59 9.37
N SER A 262 13.97 -26.39 10.19
CA SER A 262 13.44 -27.68 10.62
C SER A 262 12.62 -27.55 11.90
N PHE A 263 11.57 -28.36 12.05
CA PHE A 263 10.82 -28.42 13.30
C PHE A 263 11.72 -28.94 14.43
N GLY A 264 11.78 -28.18 15.53
CA GLY A 264 12.70 -28.43 16.64
C GLY A 264 14.04 -27.69 16.55
N ASP A 265 14.27 -26.89 15.51
CA ASP A 265 15.43 -26.00 15.46
C ASP A 265 15.43 -25.01 16.63
N SER A 266 16.63 -24.68 17.12
CA SER A 266 16.79 -23.69 18.19
C SER A 266 16.48 -22.28 17.68
N VAL A 267 16.08 -21.40 18.60
CA VAL A 267 15.82 -19.98 18.32
C VAL A 267 17.00 -19.32 17.61
N ALA A 268 18.23 -19.61 18.03
CA ALA A 268 19.44 -19.08 17.42
C ALA A 268 19.60 -19.50 15.94
N LYS A 269 19.17 -20.72 15.59
CA LYS A 269 19.22 -21.22 14.22
C LYS A 269 18.14 -20.59 13.34
N VAL A 270 16.95 -20.34 13.89
CA VAL A 270 15.89 -19.60 13.18
C VAL A 270 16.34 -18.16 12.92
N LEU A 271 16.90 -17.48 13.92
CA LEU A 271 17.42 -16.12 13.80
C LEU A 271 18.58 -16.02 12.81
N SER A 272 19.49 -17.00 12.78
CA SER A 272 20.60 -17.00 11.80
C SER A 272 20.13 -17.31 10.37
N ALA A 273 19.03 -18.05 10.22
CA ALA A 273 18.44 -18.36 8.92
C ALA A 273 17.63 -17.18 8.34
N LEU A 274 16.74 -16.59 9.13
CA LEU A 274 15.79 -15.57 8.66
C LEU A 274 16.16 -14.13 9.04
N GLY A 275 17.13 -13.94 9.93
CA GLY A 275 17.40 -12.64 10.54
C GLY A 275 16.49 -12.33 11.73
N ALA A 276 16.52 -11.07 12.16
CA ALA A 276 15.72 -10.60 13.28
C ALA A 276 14.22 -10.52 12.93
N PRO A 277 13.33 -10.94 13.85
CA PRO A 277 11.89 -10.82 13.63
C PRO A 277 11.43 -9.36 13.73
N SER A 278 10.33 -9.03 13.07
CA SER A 278 9.72 -7.70 13.17
C SER A 278 9.19 -7.43 14.57
N LYS A 279 8.66 -8.45 15.26
CA LYS A 279 8.21 -8.36 16.65
C LYS A 279 8.24 -9.72 17.34
N VAL A 280 8.52 -9.71 18.64
CA VAL A 280 8.41 -10.89 19.51
C VAL A 280 7.18 -10.73 20.38
N PHE A 281 6.32 -11.75 20.41
CA PHE A 281 5.12 -11.76 21.24
C PHE A 281 5.25 -12.84 22.31
N TYR A 282 4.91 -12.48 23.54
CA TYR A 282 4.86 -13.41 24.66
C TYR A 282 3.41 -13.78 24.93
N LYS A 283 3.14 -15.08 25.02
CA LYS A 283 1.83 -15.59 25.43
C LYS A 283 1.61 -15.18 26.87
N SER A 284 0.58 -14.37 27.12
CA SER A 284 0.10 -14.09 28.46
C SER A 284 -0.39 -15.38 29.11
N GLU A 285 -0.08 -15.55 30.39
CA GLU A 285 -0.20 -16.80 31.15
C GLU A 285 -1.51 -17.57 30.92
N ASP A 286 -1.36 -18.89 30.82
CA ASP A 286 -2.48 -19.82 30.83
C ASP A 286 -3.11 -19.84 32.23
N LYS A 287 -4.26 -19.18 32.40
CA LYS A 287 -5.02 -19.12 33.67
C LYS A 287 -5.49 -20.52 34.16
N MET A 288 -5.25 -21.58 33.39
CA MET A 288 -5.50 -22.98 33.75
C MET A 288 -4.29 -23.68 34.42
N SER A 289 -3.18 -22.97 34.67
CA SER A 289 -1.98 -23.53 35.32
C SER A 289 -2.22 -24.13 36.72
N ILE A 290 -3.27 -23.68 37.41
CA ILE A 290 -3.72 -24.20 38.72
C ILE A 290 -4.24 -25.65 38.68
N HIS A 291 -4.59 -26.18 37.50
CA HIS A 291 -5.05 -27.56 37.33
C HIS A 291 -3.93 -28.54 36.97
N ARG A 292 -2.69 -28.04 36.79
CA ARG A 292 -1.52 -28.93 36.64
C ARG A 292 -1.21 -29.55 38.00
N GLY A 293 -1.71 -30.76 38.21
CA GLY A 293 -1.43 -31.57 39.40
C GLY A 293 0.07 -31.62 39.72
N GLY A 294 0.40 -31.49 41.00
CA GLY A 294 1.74 -31.18 41.52
C GLY A 294 2.81 -32.28 41.38
N CYS A 295 3.01 -32.82 40.19
CA CYS A 295 4.13 -33.69 39.92
C CYS A 295 4.64 -33.50 38.48
N LYS A 296 5.63 -32.61 38.34
CA LYS A 296 6.75 -32.69 37.39
C LYS A 296 7.66 -31.48 37.60
N GLU A 297 8.67 -31.65 38.45
CA GLU A 297 9.93 -30.91 38.32
C GLU A 297 10.57 -31.34 37.00
N THR A 298 10.43 -30.54 35.95
CA THR A 298 11.37 -30.55 34.83
C THR A 298 11.21 -29.29 34.00
N LEU A 299 12.32 -28.55 33.92
CA LEU A 299 12.62 -27.44 33.03
C LEU A 299 11.96 -26.12 33.43
N SER A 300 12.80 -25.09 33.54
CA SER A 300 12.42 -23.69 33.62
C SER A 300 11.22 -23.40 32.71
N PRO A 301 10.25 -22.56 33.13
CA PRO A 301 9.16 -22.18 32.24
C PRO A 301 9.79 -21.49 31.03
N GLN A 302 9.93 -22.22 29.92
CA GLN A 302 10.35 -21.61 28.68
C GLN A 302 9.29 -20.56 28.37
N PRO A 303 9.65 -19.28 28.21
CA PRO A 303 8.68 -18.28 27.86
C PRO A 303 8.02 -18.74 26.56
N HIS A 304 6.71 -18.94 26.61
CA HIS A 304 5.93 -19.25 25.42
C HIS A 304 5.87 -17.97 24.59
N PHE A 305 6.84 -17.78 23.71
CA PHE A 305 6.87 -16.67 22.78
C PHE A 305 6.87 -17.17 21.34
N PHE A 306 6.55 -16.26 20.43
CA PHE A 306 6.43 -16.55 19.01
C PHE A 306 6.98 -15.34 18.23
N PHE A 307 7.66 -15.60 17.12
CA PHE A 307 8.26 -14.57 16.28
C PHE A 307 7.31 -14.16 15.14
N ASN A 308 7.10 -12.87 15.00
CA ASN A 308 6.39 -12.31 13.87
C ASN A 308 7.38 -11.71 12.88
N TYR A 309 7.56 -12.38 11.75
CA TYR A 309 8.30 -11.90 10.58
C TYR A 309 7.32 -11.28 9.59
N PHE A 310 6.67 -10.19 10.02
CA PHE A 310 5.60 -9.53 9.27
C PHE A 310 6.06 -9.06 7.88
N SER A 311 7.30 -8.59 7.76
CA SER A 311 7.93 -8.22 6.48
C SER A 311 8.01 -9.38 5.49
N MET A 312 8.20 -10.59 6.00
CA MET A 312 8.29 -11.85 5.24
C MET A 312 6.94 -12.56 5.08
N GLY A 313 5.87 -12.05 5.70
CA GLY A 313 4.56 -12.71 5.75
C GLY A 313 4.55 -14.02 6.57
N LEU A 314 5.50 -14.18 7.49
CA LEU A 314 5.66 -15.40 8.30
C LEU A 314 5.34 -15.11 9.78
N VAL A 315 4.57 -15.99 10.41
CA VAL A 315 4.33 -16.00 11.85
C VAL A 315 4.69 -17.39 12.35
N SER A 316 5.69 -17.48 13.23
CA SER A 316 6.11 -18.73 13.91
C SER A 316 5.56 -18.76 15.31
#